data_AF-A0A2W4I8V2-F1
#
_entry.id   AF-A0A2W4I8V2-F1
#
_cell.length_a   1.000
_cell.length_b   1.000
_cell.length_c   1.000
_cell.angle_alpha   90.00
_cell.angle_beta   90.00
_cell.angle_gamma   90.00
#
_symmetry.space_group_name_H-M   'P 1'
#
loop_
_entity.id
_entity.type
_entity.pdbx_description
1 polymer ?
#
loop_
_entity_poly.entity_id
_entity_poly.type
_entity_poly.pdbx_seq_one_letter_code
_entity_poly.pdbx_strand_id
1 'polypeptide(L)'
;MNKFVGISIIALIVALLGWSCFAAVAAEQKSEGKLPFDPAAAKDITPDAFKGILKVYKTPEMNASMPTYVVRGSEYVSLGTSFGGDGVYSIIAADINGDGKKDLVYLYSWGSGLHRTNIGAVEIGAKLIDHQASDMLMDRDEDIKLLSGSGKITVSIKDKPYADLYLRANKSGEKKLVLEKRN
;
A
#
# COMPACT_ATOMS: atom_id res chain seq x y z
N MET A 1 -0.80 43.67 42.29
CA MET A 1 -1.73 42.54 42.07
C MET A 1 -2.93 43.03 41.29
N ASN A 2 -3.45 42.16 40.43
CA ASN A 2 -4.61 42.27 39.52
C ASN A 2 -4.38 42.88 38.12
N LYS A 3 -4.43 41.95 37.16
CA LYS A 3 -4.51 42.06 35.71
C LYS A 3 -5.97 42.36 35.32
N PHE A 4 -6.19 43.20 34.31
CA PHE A 4 -7.31 43.06 33.38
C PHE A 4 -6.90 43.67 32.03
N VAL A 5 -6.77 42.82 31.01
CA VAL A 5 -6.55 43.20 29.61
C VAL A 5 -7.92 43.29 28.95
N GLY A 6 -8.20 44.42 28.31
CA GLY A 6 -9.46 44.70 27.63
C GLY A 6 -9.65 43.86 26.36
N ILE A 7 -10.89 43.40 26.17
CA ILE A 7 -11.40 42.71 25.00
C ILE A 7 -11.65 43.74 23.89
N SER A 8 -11.02 43.59 22.73
CA SER A 8 -11.23 44.45 21.57
C SER A 8 -12.14 43.78 20.53
N ILE A 9 -13.38 44.26 20.49
CA ILE A 9 -14.27 44.50 19.33
C ILE A 9 -13.83 43.86 17.98
N ILE A 10 -13.89 42.54 17.84
CA ILE A 10 -14.09 41.83 16.55
C ILE A 10 -14.94 40.59 16.84
N ALA A 11 -16.19 40.83 17.24
CA ALA A 11 -17.20 39.78 17.40
C ALA A 11 -18.56 40.40 17.10
N LEU A 12 -18.78 40.74 15.83
CA LEU A 12 -20.12 41.07 15.33
C LEU A 12 -20.13 40.84 13.81
N ILE A 13 -21.16 40.11 13.34
CA ILE A 13 -21.54 39.91 11.92
C ILE A 13 -20.69 38.80 11.26
N VAL A 14 -21.15 37.57 10.98
CA VAL A 14 -22.43 37.13 10.38
C VAL A 14 -22.75 35.72 10.91
N ALA A 15 -23.84 35.60 11.66
CA ALA A 15 -24.71 34.43 11.55
C ALA A 15 -25.88 34.88 10.68
N LEU A 16 -26.20 34.11 9.64
CA LEU A 16 -27.55 33.82 9.11
C LEU A 16 -27.49 33.46 7.62
N LEU A 17 -28.20 32.37 7.30
CA LEU A 17 -28.67 31.90 5.98
C LEU A 17 -27.73 31.00 5.15
N GLY A 18 -27.82 29.70 5.44
CA GLY A 18 -28.05 28.64 4.46
C GLY A 18 -27.30 28.69 3.13
N TRP A 19 -26.22 27.90 3.04
CA TRP A 19 -25.89 27.12 1.86
C TRP A 19 -25.02 25.95 2.31
N SER A 20 -25.35 24.75 1.87
CA SER A 20 -24.28 23.96 1.27
C SER A 20 -23.18 23.45 2.19
N CYS A 21 -23.34 22.34 2.92
CA CYS A 21 -22.18 21.59 3.42
C CYS A 21 -21.30 21.13 2.23
N PHE A 22 -20.44 22.01 1.73
CA PHE A 22 -19.32 21.75 0.83
C PHE A 22 -18.08 22.32 1.50
N ALA A 23 -17.79 21.81 2.69
CA ALA A 23 -16.42 21.70 3.15
C ALA A 23 -16.22 20.19 3.34
N ALA A 24 -15.51 19.59 2.38
CA ALA A 24 -15.11 18.21 2.42
C ALA A 24 -14.46 17.93 3.78
N VAL A 25 -15.17 17.17 4.62
CA VAL A 25 -14.53 16.45 5.72
C VAL A 25 -13.81 15.26 5.07
N ALA A 26 -12.73 15.57 4.35
CA ALA A 26 -11.61 14.65 4.21
C ALA A 26 -10.78 14.80 5.48
N ALA A 27 -11.38 14.47 6.62
CA ALA A 27 -10.61 14.12 7.80
C ALA A 27 -10.06 12.72 7.52
N GLU A 28 -8.91 12.69 6.85
CA GLU A 28 -8.02 11.53 6.87
C GLU A 28 -7.82 11.17 8.35
N GLN A 29 -8.39 10.03 8.75
CA GLN A 29 -8.27 9.48 10.10
C GLN A 29 -6.80 9.16 10.34
N LYS A 30 -6.05 10.12 10.86
CA LYS A 30 -4.68 9.92 11.33
C LYS A 30 -4.77 9.19 12.67
N SER A 31 -5.03 7.88 12.65
CA SER A 31 -5.03 7.06 13.86
C SER A 31 -3.60 6.81 14.31
N GLU A 32 -3.11 7.66 15.20
CA GLU A 32 -1.81 7.45 15.85
C GLU A 32 -1.86 6.14 16.67
N GLY A 33 -0.99 5.18 16.33
CA GLY A 33 -0.48 4.17 17.25
C GLY A 33 -1.28 2.88 17.46
N LYS A 34 -2.47 2.70 16.87
CA LYS A 34 -3.19 1.43 16.92
C LYS A 34 -3.34 0.84 15.52
N LEU A 35 -2.81 -0.36 15.33
CA LEU A 35 -2.99 -1.11 14.09
C LEU A 35 -4.50 -1.36 13.85
N PRO A 36 -4.96 -1.35 12.59
CA PRO A 36 -6.37 -1.55 12.26
C PRO A 36 -6.81 -3.02 12.43
N PHE A 37 -5.93 -3.88 12.95
CA PHE A 37 -6.13 -5.30 13.19
C PHE A 37 -5.42 -5.71 14.49
N ASP A 38 -5.78 -6.87 15.02
CA ASP A 38 -5.06 -7.50 16.13
C ASP A 38 -3.88 -8.35 15.58
N PRO A 39 -2.61 -7.99 15.86
CA PRO A 39 -1.47 -8.76 15.40
C PRO A 39 -1.42 -10.20 15.93
N ALA A 40 -2.03 -10.48 17.08
CA ALA A 40 -2.07 -11.83 17.64
C ALA A 40 -3.01 -12.76 16.85
N ALA A 41 -4.02 -12.19 16.20
CA ALA A 41 -4.94 -12.92 15.32
C ALA A 41 -4.42 -13.04 13.88
N ALA A 42 -3.41 -12.24 13.50
CA ALA A 42 -2.87 -12.22 12.14
C ALA A 42 -1.71 -13.21 11.95
N LYS A 43 -1.55 -13.68 10.70
CA LYS A 43 -0.41 -14.49 10.30
C LYS A 43 0.77 -13.59 9.95
N ASP A 44 1.90 -13.76 10.63
CA ASP A 44 3.18 -13.15 10.26
C ASP A 44 3.73 -13.87 9.01
N ILE A 45 3.78 -13.14 7.89
CA ILE A 45 4.31 -13.60 6.60
C ILE A 45 5.56 -12.81 6.20
N THR A 46 6.26 -12.22 7.17
CA THR A 46 7.45 -11.39 6.92
C THR A 46 8.54 -12.20 6.19
N PRO A 47 8.95 -11.79 4.99
CA PRO A 47 10.07 -12.42 4.31
C PRO A 47 11.36 -12.29 5.11
N ASP A 48 12.26 -13.27 4.99
CA ASP A 48 13.52 -13.30 5.74
C ASP A 48 14.35 -12.02 5.57
N ALA A 49 14.35 -11.44 4.38
CA ALA A 49 15.05 -10.20 4.06
C ALA A 49 14.62 -8.99 4.91
N PHE A 50 13.44 -9.05 5.53
CA PHE A 50 12.86 -7.94 6.30
C PHE A 50 12.74 -8.23 7.79
N LYS A 51 13.20 -9.40 8.25
CA LYS A 51 13.21 -9.74 9.68
C LYS A 51 14.05 -8.71 10.45
N GLY A 52 13.46 -8.18 11.52
CA GLY A 52 14.09 -7.13 12.34
C GLY A 52 13.99 -5.71 11.77
N ILE A 53 13.47 -5.54 10.54
CA ILE A 53 13.27 -4.23 9.90
C ILE A 53 11.80 -3.81 9.98
N LEU A 54 10.89 -4.74 9.64
CA LEU A 54 9.45 -4.53 9.63
C LEU A 54 8.72 -5.85 9.85
N LYS A 55 7.40 -5.79 9.89
CA LYS A 55 6.51 -6.95 9.91
C LYS A 55 5.52 -6.90 8.76
N VAL A 56 5.19 -8.07 8.21
CA VAL A 56 4.11 -8.23 7.24
C VAL A 56 3.06 -9.15 7.83
N TYR A 57 1.87 -8.63 8.08
CA TYR A 57 0.77 -9.35 8.69
C TYR A 57 -0.36 -9.55 7.70
N LYS A 58 -0.74 -10.81 7.47
CA LYS A 58 -1.96 -11.16 6.74
C LYS A 58 -3.05 -11.49 7.74
N THR A 59 -4.14 -10.73 7.74
CA THR A 59 -5.23 -10.97 8.67
C THR A 59 -6.03 -12.21 8.26
N PRO A 60 -6.77 -12.84 9.19
CA PRO A 60 -7.77 -13.84 8.83
C PRO A 60 -8.84 -13.24 7.92
N GLU A 61 -9.56 -14.12 7.22
CA GLU A 61 -10.66 -13.70 6.36
C GLU A 61 -11.77 -13.04 7.18
N MET A 62 -12.14 -11.83 6.78
CA MET A 62 -13.22 -11.05 7.36
C MET A 62 -14.08 -10.49 6.22
N ASN A 63 -15.35 -10.90 6.15
CA ASN A 63 -16.29 -10.47 5.11
C ASN A 63 -15.73 -10.65 3.68
N ALA A 64 -15.22 -11.85 3.37
CA ALA A 64 -14.58 -12.18 2.10
C ALA A 64 -13.34 -11.32 1.77
N SER A 65 -12.63 -10.81 2.77
CA SER A 65 -11.39 -10.04 2.58
C SER A 65 -10.31 -10.50 3.54
N MET A 66 -9.07 -10.61 3.05
CA MET A 66 -7.87 -10.94 3.83
C MET A 66 -6.81 -9.84 3.69
N PRO A 67 -7.04 -8.64 4.26
CA PRO A 67 -6.11 -7.53 4.11
C PRO A 67 -4.73 -7.91 4.67
N THR A 68 -3.70 -7.39 4.01
CA THR A 68 -2.32 -7.59 4.42
C THR A 68 -1.71 -6.24 4.75
N TYR A 69 -0.91 -6.16 5.80
CA TYR A 69 -0.32 -4.91 6.27
C TYR A 69 1.19 -5.04 6.41
N VAL A 70 1.92 -4.02 5.96
CA VAL A 70 3.33 -3.84 6.32
C VAL A 70 3.37 -2.87 7.50
N VAL A 71 4.07 -3.23 8.57
CA VAL A 71 4.14 -2.49 9.82
C VAL A 71 5.58 -2.24 10.20
N ARG A 72 5.94 -0.99 10.51
CA ARG A 72 7.25 -0.58 11.01
C ARG A 72 7.10 0.44 12.13
N GLY A 73 7.26 -0.01 13.37
CA GLY A 73 6.98 0.81 14.54
C GLY A 73 5.49 1.18 14.60
N SER A 74 5.19 2.48 14.61
CA SER A 74 3.81 3.00 14.57
C SER A 74 3.29 3.23 13.14
N GLU A 75 4.14 3.09 12.13
CA GLU A 75 3.79 3.27 10.72
C GLU A 75 3.27 1.96 10.14
N TYR A 76 2.21 2.01 9.33
CA TYR A 76 1.75 0.87 8.57
C TYR A 76 1.17 1.28 7.20
N VAL A 77 1.19 0.35 6.25
CA VAL A 77 0.49 0.46 4.96
C VAL A 77 -0.31 -0.80 4.69
N SER A 78 -1.50 -0.64 4.10
CA SER A 78 -2.34 -1.76 3.64
C SER A 78 -1.90 -2.17 2.23
N LEU A 79 -1.76 -3.46 2.00
CA LEU A 79 -1.34 -4.04 0.74
C LEU A 79 -2.54 -4.54 -0.06
N GLY A 80 -2.81 -3.86 -1.18
CA GLY A 80 -3.84 -4.26 -2.14
C GLY A 80 -5.26 -4.36 -1.58
N THR A 81 -6.18 -4.80 -2.44
CA THR A 81 -7.55 -5.17 -2.09
C THR A 81 -7.65 -6.68 -2.15
N SER A 82 -8.19 -7.33 -1.13
CA SER A 82 -8.31 -8.80 -1.04
C SER A 82 -9.75 -9.31 -1.13
N PHE A 83 -10.68 -8.48 -1.59
CA PHE A 83 -12.09 -8.84 -1.61
C PHE A 83 -12.36 -9.96 -2.64
N GLY A 84 -12.87 -11.09 -2.16
CA GLY A 84 -13.22 -12.26 -2.97
C GLY A 84 -12.04 -13.03 -3.57
N GLY A 85 -10.81 -12.80 -3.10
CA GLY A 85 -9.62 -13.55 -3.50
C GLY A 85 -8.71 -13.85 -2.32
N ASP A 86 -7.50 -14.36 -2.58
CA ASP A 86 -6.58 -14.80 -1.53
C ASP A 86 -5.81 -13.62 -0.88
N GLY A 87 -5.96 -12.39 -1.39
CA GLY A 87 -5.13 -11.26 -0.96
C GLY A 87 -3.67 -11.48 -1.31
N VAL A 88 -2.73 -10.98 -0.50
CA VAL A 88 -1.30 -11.14 -0.79
C VAL A 88 -0.89 -12.62 -0.70
N TYR A 89 -0.32 -13.15 -1.79
CA TYR A 89 0.10 -14.55 -1.89
C TYR A 89 1.58 -14.73 -2.26
N SER A 90 2.24 -13.69 -2.78
CA SER A 90 3.68 -13.71 -3.09
C SER A 90 4.33 -12.40 -2.67
N ILE A 91 5.52 -12.50 -2.07
CA ILE A 91 6.34 -11.34 -1.67
C ILE A 91 7.81 -11.65 -1.98
N ILE A 92 8.50 -10.70 -2.60
CA ILE A 92 9.96 -10.73 -2.78
C ILE A 92 10.60 -9.45 -2.25
N ALA A 93 11.91 -9.52 -1.98
CA ALA A 93 12.72 -8.38 -1.63
C ALA A 93 13.56 -7.94 -2.84
N ALA A 94 13.39 -6.70 -3.28
CA ALA A 94 14.09 -6.18 -4.46
C ALA A 94 14.29 -4.66 -4.32
N ASP A 95 15.40 -4.15 -4.86
CA ASP A 95 15.64 -2.70 -4.93
C ASP A 95 14.85 -2.15 -6.12
N ILE A 96 13.75 -1.44 -5.86
CA ILE A 96 12.85 -0.95 -6.93
C ILE A 96 13.14 0.49 -7.33
N ASN A 97 13.77 1.26 -6.44
CA ASN A 97 14.03 2.68 -6.63
C ASN A 97 15.51 2.99 -6.90
N GLY A 98 16.39 1.99 -6.85
CA GLY A 98 17.81 2.09 -7.17
C GLY A 98 18.67 2.68 -6.05
N ASP A 99 18.18 2.68 -4.81
CA ASP A 99 18.91 3.26 -3.67
C ASP A 99 19.90 2.28 -2.99
N GLY A 100 19.96 1.04 -3.49
CA GLY A 100 20.81 -0.03 -2.98
C GLY A 100 20.21 -0.80 -1.79
N LYS A 101 19.02 -0.43 -1.32
CA LYS A 101 18.29 -1.13 -0.25
C LYS A 101 17.17 -1.98 -0.84
N LYS A 102 16.69 -2.93 -0.04
CA LYS A 102 15.60 -3.81 -0.47
C LYS A 102 14.26 -3.17 -0.12
N ASP A 103 13.39 -3.12 -1.11
CA ASP A 103 11.98 -2.80 -1.03
C ASP A 103 11.13 -4.07 -1.14
N LEU A 104 9.88 -3.99 -0.72
CA LEU A 104 8.96 -5.13 -0.73
C LEU A 104 8.14 -5.10 -2.01
N VAL A 105 8.18 -6.16 -2.82
CA VAL A 105 7.33 -6.30 -4.01
C VAL A 105 6.41 -7.49 -3.82
N TYR A 106 5.13 -7.34 -4.15
CA TYR A 106 4.12 -8.33 -3.83
C TYR A 106 3.10 -8.52 -4.94
N LEU A 107 2.53 -9.73 -4.96
CA LEU A 107 1.36 -10.08 -5.74
C LEU A 107 0.19 -10.26 -4.78
N TYR A 108 -0.97 -9.75 -5.18
CA TYR A 108 -2.21 -10.02 -4.48
C TYR A 108 -3.34 -10.32 -5.46
N SER A 109 -4.27 -11.15 -5.01
CA SER A 109 -5.43 -11.55 -5.80
C SER A 109 -6.74 -11.10 -5.18
N TRP A 110 -7.71 -10.86 -6.07
CA TRP A 110 -9.04 -10.40 -5.71
C TRP A 110 -10.07 -10.73 -6.79
N GLY A 111 -11.34 -10.69 -6.39
CA GLY A 111 -12.50 -10.88 -7.26
C GLY A 111 -13.21 -12.22 -7.04
N SER A 112 -14.49 -12.16 -6.68
CA SER A 112 -15.34 -13.34 -6.54
C SER A 112 -15.79 -13.88 -7.90
N GLY A 113 -14.97 -14.72 -8.53
CA GLY A 113 -15.32 -15.47 -9.74
C GLY A 113 -14.30 -15.31 -10.87
N LEU A 114 -14.05 -14.07 -11.31
CA LEU A 114 -12.93 -13.78 -12.22
C LEU A 114 -11.69 -13.52 -11.39
N HIS A 115 -10.74 -14.45 -11.39
CA HIS A 115 -9.48 -14.31 -10.68
C HIS A 115 -8.65 -13.18 -11.30
N ARG A 116 -8.27 -12.20 -10.49
CA ARG A 116 -7.44 -11.08 -10.93
C ARG A 116 -6.25 -10.98 -10.01
N THR A 117 -5.08 -10.86 -10.61
CA THR A 117 -3.85 -10.58 -9.89
C THR A 117 -3.38 -9.18 -10.20
N ASN A 118 -2.99 -8.47 -9.16
CA ASN A 118 -2.32 -7.19 -9.25
C ASN A 118 -0.93 -7.27 -8.60
N ILE A 119 -0.09 -6.32 -8.99
CA ILE A 119 1.26 -6.19 -8.46
C ILE A 119 1.36 -4.86 -7.72
N GLY A 120 1.94 -4.91 -6.53
CA GLY A 120 2.27 -3.74 -5.75
C GLY A 120 3.72 -3.78 -5.29
N ALA A 121 4.22 -2.63 -4.85
CA ALA A 121 5.54 -2.51 -4.24
C ALA A 121 5.54 -1.43 -3.16
N VAL A 122 6.16 -1.73 -2.01
CA VAL A 122 6.35 -0.77 -0.91
C VAL A 122 7.80 -0.32 -0.89
N GLU A 123 8.02 0.97 -1.17
CA GLU A 123 9.31 1.62 -0.91
C GLU A 123 9.56 1.69 0.61
N ILE A 124 10.69 1.16 1.06
CA ILE A 124 11.08 1.12 2.48
C ILE A 124 12.12 2.22 2.70
N GLY A 125 11.65 3.46 2.74
CA GLY A 125 12.46 4.65 2.98
C GLY A 125 12.29 5.23 4.38
N ALA A 126 12.40 6.56 4.49
CA ALA A 126 12.03 7.30 5.70
C ALA A 126 10.54 7.11 6.06
N LYS A 127 9.71 6.80 5.06
CA LYS A 127 8.32 6.37 5.18
C LYS A 127 8.10 5.09 4.38
N LEU A 128 7.05 4.36 4.71
CA LEU A 128 6.51 3.29 3.89
C LEU A 128 5.63 3.94 2.81
N ILE A 129 5.93 3.68 1.54
CA ILE A 129 5.15 4.21 0.41
C ILE A 129 4.75 3.05 -0.47
N ASP A 130 3.46 2.78 -0.57
CA ASP A 130 2.92 1.73 -1.42
C ASP A 130 2.60 2.25 -2.82
N HIS A 131 3.07 1.51 -3.84
CA HIS A 131 2.82 1.77 -5.25
C HIS A 131 2.10 0.57 -5.88
N GLN A 132 0.93 0.81 -6.45
CA GLN A 132 0.18 -0.20 -7.20
C GLN A 132 0.41 -0.06 -8.70
N ALA A 133 0.63 -1.18 -9.38
CA ALA A 133 0.55 -1.20 -10.82
C ALA A 133 -0.90 -0.99 -11.25
N SER A 134 -1.11 -0.11 -12.24
CA SER A 134 -2.45 0.09 -12.83
C SER A 134 -2.93 -1.12 -13.60
N ASP A 135 -1.99 -1.93 -14.08
CA ASP A 135 -2.24 -3.03 -14.99
C ASP A 135 -2.57 -4.28 -14.18
N MET A 136 -3.64 -4.95 -14.60
CA MET A 136 -4.12 -6.18 -13.98
C MET A 136 -3.70 -7.39 -14.83
N LEU A 137 -3.33 -8.47 -14.16
CA LEU A 137 -3.05 -9.77 -14.76
C LEU A 137 -4.29 -10.65 -14.59
N MET A 138 -4.79 -11.21 -15.68
CA MET A 138 -6.00 -12.06 -15.71
C MET A 138 -5.60 -13.55 -15.76
N ASP A 139 -4.70 -13.94 -14.86
CA ASP A 139 -4.21 -15.31 -14.72
C ASP A 139 -4.32 -15.75 -13.25
N ARG A 140 -4.27 -17.06 -13.02
CA ARG A 140 -4.35 -17.64 -11.67
C ARG A 140 -3.08 -17.36 -10.88
N ASP A 141 -3.22 -17.25 -9.57
CA ASP A 141 -2.13 -16.87 -8.67
C ASP A 141 -0.93 -17.80 -8.76
N GLU A 142 -1.18 -19.10 -8.86
CA GLU A 142 -0.16 -20.16 -8.99
C GLU A 142 0.66 -20.05 -10.29
N ASP A 143 0.09 -19.42 -11.32
CA ASP A 143 0.73 -19.24 -12.61
C ASP A 143 1.66 -18.01 -12.61
N ILE A 144 1.47 -17.05 -11.71
CA ILE A 144 2.20 -15.78 -11.70
C ILE A 144 3.28 -15.78 -10.62
N LYS A 145 4.53 -15.54 -11.02
CA LYS A 145 5.68 -15.49 -10.10
C LYS A 145 6.50 -14.21 -10.30
N LEU A 146 7.03 -13.70 -9.19
CA LEU A 146 8.00 -12.62 -9.16
C LEU A 146 9.42 -13.19 -9.10
N LEU A 147 10.28 -12.73 -10.00
CA LEU A 147 11.68 -13.13 -10.06
C LEU A 147 12.55 -11.88 -9.89
N SER A 148 13.29 -11.80 -8.78
CA SER A 148 14.27 -10.73 -8.55
C SER A 148 15.58 -11.07 -9.27
N GLY A 149 15.98 -10.24 -10.21
CA GLY A 149 17.31 -10.24 -10.84
C GLY A 149 18.18 -9.07 -10.39
N SER A 150 19.38 -8.92 -10.96
CA SER A 150 20.26 -7.77 -10.71
C SER A 150 19.65 -6.49 -11.26
N GLY A 151 18.97 -5.73 -10.40
CA GLY A 151 18.36 -4.43 -10.72
C GLY A 151 17.08 -4.51 -11.55
N LYS A 152 16.47 -5.69 -11.65
CA LYS A 152 15.26 -5.91 -12.46
C LYS A 152 14.37 -6.94 -11.83
N ILE A 153 13.07 -6.67 -11.83
CA ILE A 153 12.05 -7.62 -11.39
C ILE A 153 11.31 -8.11 -12.62
N THR A 154 11.35 -9.42 -12.84
CA THR A 154 10.61 -10.07 -13.92
C THR A 154 9.35 -10.68 -13.35
N VAL A 155 8.23 -10.42 -14.00
CA VAL A 155 6.97 -11.13 -13.80
C VAL A 155 6.92 -12.27 -14.80
N SER A 156 6.78 -13.50 -14.32
CA SER A 156 6.56 -14.67 -15.18
C SER A 156 5.14 -15.17 -15.05
N ILE A 157 4.56 -15.63 -16.16
CA ILE A 157 3.26 -16.32 -16.21
C ILE A 157 3.51 -17.72 -16.77
N LYS A 158 3.09 -18.77 -16.05
CA LYS A 158 3.31 -20.18 -16.39
C LYS A 158 4.78 -20.46 -16.71
N ASP A 159 5.64 -19.97 -15.82
CA ASP A 159 7.11 -20.06 -15.91
C ASP A 159 7.76 -19.42 -17.15
N LYS A 160 7.00 -18.62 -17.91
CA LYS A 160 7.52 -17.83 -19.03
C LYS A 160 7.62 -16.36 -18.65
N PRO A 161 8.73 -15.67 -18.95
CA PRO A 161 8.81 -14.24 -18.71
C PRO A 161 7.73 -13.49 -19.47
N TYR A 162 6.96 -12.66 -18.77
CA TYR A 162 5.81 -11.96 -19.33
C TYR A 162 6.01 -10.45 -19.35
N ALA A 163 6.46 -9.87 -18.24
CA ALA A 163 6.65 -8.44 -18.11
C ALA A 163 7.80 -8.11 -17.16
N ASP A 164 8.27 -6.89 -17.25
CA ASP A 164 9.26 -6.31 -16.36
C ASP A 164 8.64 -5.19 -15.54
N LEU A 165 8.96 -5.16 -14.25
CA LEU A 165 8.41 -4.20 -13.32
C LEU A 165 9.40 -3.05 -13.11
N TYR A 166 8.91 -1.82 -13.22
CA TYR A 166 9.68 -0.61 -13.01
C TYR A 166 8.92 0.40 -12.16
N LEU A 167 9.62 1.06 -11.23
CA LEU A 167 9.11 2.27 -10.58
C LEU A 167 9.60 3.50 -11.38
N ARG A 168 8.67 4.22 -12.00
CA ARG A 168 9.01 5.36 -12.89
C ARG A 168 8.44 6.65 -12.34
N ALA A 169 9.28 7.67 -12.21
CA ALA A 169 8.82 9.02 -11.95
C ALA A 169 8.33 9.69 -13.25
N ASN A 170 7.18 10.34 -13.20
CA ASN A 170 6.74 11.23 -14.27
C ASN A 170 7.48 12.59 -14.19
N LYS A 171 7.21 13.50 -15.13
CA LYS A 171 7.87 14.82 -15.19
C LYS A 171 7.63 15.68 -13.94
N SER A 172 6.56 15.44 -13.20
CA SER A 172 6.26 16.13 -11.94
C SER A 172 6.85 15.42 -10.71
N GLY A 173 7.59 14.32 -10.88
CA GLY A 173 8.22 13.56 -9.80
C GLY A 173 7.31 12.52 -9.13
N GLU A 174 6.07 12.36 -9.60
CA GLU A 174 5.16 11.33 -9.09
C GLU A 174 5.62 9.96 -9.61
N LYS A 175 5.84 9.02 -8.68
CA LYS A 175 6.29 7.67 -9.00
C LYS A 175 5.10 6.75 -9.25
N LYS A 176 5.14 6.03 -10.37
CA LYS A 176 4.17 5.01 -10.75
C LYS A 176 4.86 3.67 -10.98
N LEU A 177 4.25 2.61 -10.46
CA LEU A 177 4.66 1.24 -10.76
C LEU A 177 4.11 0.84 -12.13
N VAL A 178 5.00 0.41 -13.02
CA VAL A 178 4.69 0.11 -14.43
C VAL A 178 5.13 -1.30 -14.77
N LEU A 179 4.21 -2.02 -15.43
CA LEU A 179 4.50 -3.29 -16.08
C LEU A 179 4.81 -3.05 -17.56
N GLU A 180 6.02 -3.41 -17.97
CA GLU A 180 6.42 -3.39 -19.37
C GLU A 180 6.38 -4.82 -19.91
N LYS A 181 5.36 -5.12 -20.72
CA LYS A 181 5.20 -6.43 -21.32
C LYS A 181 6.37 -6.72 -22.27
N ARG A 182 6.87 -7.95 -22.20
CA ARG A 182 7.86 -8.46 -23.15
C ARG A 182 7.12 -8.86 -24.43
N ASN A 183 7.74 -8.55 -25.56
CA ASN A 183 7.28 -8.98 -26.88
C ASN A 183 7.62 -10.45 -27.15
#